data_AF-A0AAW1U154-F1
#
_entry.id   AF-A0AAW1U154-F1
#
_cell.length_a   1.000
_cell.length_b   1.000
_cell.length_c   1.000
_cell.angle_alpha   90.00
_cell.angle_beta   90.00
_cell.angle_gamma   90.00
#
_symmetry.space_group_name_H-M   'P 1'
#
loop_
_entity.id
_entity.type
_entity.pdbx_description
1 polymer ?
#
loop_
_entity_poly.entity_id
_entity_poly.type
_entity_poly.pdbx_seq_one_letter_code
_entity_poly.pdbx_strand_id
1 'polypeptide(L)'
;MDEPNSIFGDGAPSRSSVYRWYDEFNRGRISLQDEFCEGRPKSVVPKTIDGVRELILQDRHVTYREIETTLGISGTSIHSILHKHLTVKKICSRCIPLNLSIAQKKALVIWSKERLKNTIAVLPRTYL
;
A
#
# COMPACT_ATOMS: atom_id res chain seq x y z
N MET A 1 11.79 3.16 54.43
CA MET A 1 11.55 3.23 52.97
C MET A 1 10.21 3.89 52.82
N ASP A 2 10.23 5.22 52.74
CA ASP A 2 9.03 6.04 52.65
C ASP A 2 8.26 5.72 51.37
N GLU A 3 6.94 5.66 51.48
CA GLU A 3 6.07 5.27 50.38
C GLU A 3 6.20 6.31 49.24
N PRO A 4 6.44 5.90 47.98
CA PRO A 4 6.63 6.84 46.86
C PRO A 4 5.45 7.80 46.68
N ASN A 5 4.25 7.40 47.14
CA ASN A 5 3.04 8.22 47.20
C ASN A 5 3.18 9.48 48.07
N SER A 6 4.05 9.44 49.09
CA SER A 6 4.27 10.59 49.98
C SER A 6 5.09 11.71 49.34
N ILE A 7 5.83 11.42 48.27
CA ILE A 7 6.73 12.39 47.59
C ILE A 7 6.16 12.83 46.24
N PHE A 8 5.51 11.91 45.51
CA PHE A 8 5.03 12.14 44.14
C PHE A 8 3.51 12.23 44.01
N GLY A 9 2.76 12.04 45.10
CA GLY A 9 1.30 12.09 45.10
C GLY A 9 0.68 11.11 44.10
N ASP A 10 -0.27 11.58 43.29
CA ASP A 10 -0.98 10.78 42.27
C ASP A 10 -0.11 10.40 41.06
N GLY A 11 1.06 11.03 40.88
CA GLY A 11 2.03 10.69 39.84
C GLY A 11 3.00 9.58 40.23
N ALA A 12 2.86 8.99 41.42
CA ALA A 12 3.77 7.98 41.93
C ALA A 12 3.61 6.64 41.19
N PRO A 13 4.72 5.95 40.83
CA PRO A 13 4.64 4.59 40.33
C PRO A 13 4.08 3.66 41.41
N SER A 14 3.25 2.70 40.99
CA SER A 14 2.70 1.72 41.93
C SER A 14 3.81 0.97 42.66
N ARG A 15 3.55 0.58 43.91
CA ARG A 15 4.51 -0.20 44.71
C ARG A 15 4.99 -1.47 43.99
N SER A 16 4.11 -2.12 43.22
CA SER A 16 4.46 -3.28 42.38
C SER A 16 5.44 -2.94 41.25
N SER A 17 5.28 -1.79 40.61
CA SER A 17 6.20 -1.31 39.56
C SER A 17 7.59 -1.04 40.13
N VAL A 18 7.67 -0.46 41.34
CA VAL A 18 8.94 -0.19 42.03
C VAL A 18 9.68 -1.49 42.36
N TYR A 19 8.99 -2.50 42.93
CA TYR A 19 9.64 -3.79 43.22
C TYR A 19 10.05 -4.54 41.97
N ARG A 20 9.28 -4.46 40.88
CA ARG A 20 9.65 -5.06 39.59
C ARG A 20 10.95 -4.44 39.07
N TRP A 21 11.07 -3.11 39.07
CA TRP A 21 12.30 -2.42 38.68
C TRP A 21 13.48 -2.77 39.58
N TYR A 22 13.26 -2.87 40.89
CA TYR A 22 14.29 -3.29 41.84
C TYR A 22 14.84 -4.70 41.53
N ASP A 23 13.96 -5.65 41.19
CA ASP A 23 14.37 -7.00 40.78
C ASP A 23 15.16 -6.99 39.45
N GLU A 24 14.70 -6.22 38.45
CA GLU A 24 15.41 -6.05 37.18
C GLU A 24 16.82 -5.45 37.35
N PHE A 25 16.97 -4.46 38.25
CA PHE A 25 18.29 -3.91 38.59
C PHE A 25 19.19 -4.96 39.24
N ASN A 26 18.67 -5.78 40.16
CA ASN A 26 19.42 -6.88 40.76
C ASN A 26 19.79 -7.96 39.75
N ARG A 27 19.00 -8.14 38.68
CA ARG A 27 19.31 -9.02 37.54
C ARG A 27 20.36 -8.44 36.59
N GLY A 28 20.84 -7.22 36.84
CA GLY A 28 21.89 -6.57 36.06
C GLY A 28 21.37 -5.69 34.92
N ARG A 29 20.08 -5.35 34.86
CA ARG A 29 19.56 -4.35 33.92
C ARG A 29 20.06 -2.96 34.33
N ILE A 30 20.83 -2.32 33.45
CA ILE A 30 21.38 -0.96 33.67
C ILE A 30 20.57 0.09 32.90
N SER A 31 19.84 -0.33 31.86
CA SER A 31 19.05 0.57 31.01
C SER A 31 17.69 0.93 31.62
N LEU A 32 17.46 2.23 31.75
CA LEU A 32 16.16 2.82 32.10
C LEU A 32 15.20 2.92 30.91
N GLN A 33 15.69 2.69 29.68
CA GLN A 33 14.84 2.71 28.50
C GLN A 33 13.93 1.49 28.49
N ASP A 34 12.72 1.68 27.97
CA ASP A 34 11.80 0.58 27.74
C ASP A 34 12.40 -0.40 26.74
N GLU A 35 12.16 -1.69 26.96
CA GLU A 35 12.64 -2.71 26.04
C GLU A 35 11.81 -2.68 24.77
N PHE A 36 12.39 -3.17 23.66
CA PHE A 36 11.67 -3.27 22.42
C PHE A 36 10.45 -4.17 22.60
N CYS A 37 9.28 -3.57 22.69
CA CYS A 37 8.02 -4.29 22.70
C CYS A 37 7.67 -4.64 21.25
N GLU A 38 7.84 -5.91 20.88
CA GLU A 38 7.20 -6.46 19.70
C GLU A 38 5.68 -6.37 19.88
N GLY A 39 5.08 -5.28 19.39
CA GLY A 39 3.64 -5.15 19.30
C GLY A 39 3.04 -6.27 18.44
N ARG A 40 1.71 -6.35 18.38
CA ARG A 40 1.02 -7.35 17.54
C ARG A 40 1.54 -7.26 16.11
N PRO A 41 2.07 -8.35 15.53
CA PRO A 41 2.53 -8.34 14.14
C PRO A 41 1.35 -7.94 13.26
N LYS A 42 1.56 -6.92 12.41
CA LYS A 42 0.62 -6.59 11.34
C LYS A 42 0.65 -7.78 10.39
N SER A 43 -0.22 -8.76 10.63
CA SER A 43 -0.29 -10.01 9.90
C SER A 43 -0.79 -9.73 8.48
N VAL A 44 0.11 -9.22 7.65
CA VAL A 44 0.01 -9.27 6.21
C VAL A 44 0.84 -10.48 5.81
N VAL A 45 0.17 -11.62 5.68
CA VAL A 45 0.80 -12.86 5.23
C VAL A 45 1.20 -12.69 3.76
N PRO A 46 2.38 -13.15 3.31
CA PRO A 46 2.78 -13.06 1.90
C PRO A 46 1.71 -13.56 0.92
N LYS A 47 1.03 -14.67 1.24
CA LYS A 47 -0.09 -15.22 0.47
C LYS A 47 -1.22 -14.20 0.22
N THR A 48 -1.49 -13.34 1.20
CA THR A 48 -2.52 -12.30 1.11
C THR A 48 -2.11 -11.18 0.17
N ILE A 49 -0.81 -10.83 0.13
CA ILE A 49 -0.28 -9.83 -0.80
C ILE A 49 -0.40 -10.34 -2.24
N ASP A 50 -0.02 -11.59 -2.48
CA ASP A 50 -0.11 -12.21 -3.80
C ASP A 50 -1.57 -12.32 -4.27
N GLY A 51 -2.51 -12.67 -3.38
CA GLY A 51 -3.93 -12.68 -3.71
C GLY A 51 -4.47 -11.31 -4.11
N VAL A 52 -4.10 -10.24 -3.40
CA VAL A 52 -4.48 -8.86 -3.78
C VAL A 52 -3.86 -8.48 -5.13
N ARG A 53 -2.61 -8.87 -5.37
CA ARG A 53 -1.91 -8.60 -6.64
C ARG A 53 -2.60 -9.28 -7.82
N GLU A 54 -2.99 -10.54 -7.66
CA GLU A 54 -3.68 -11.30 -8.71
C GLU A 54 -5.02 -10.66 -9.07
N LEU A 55 -5.82 -10.25 -8.08
CA LEU A 55 -7.10 -9.57 -8.32
C LEU A 55 -6.93 -8.28 -9.13
N ILE A 56 -5.89 -7.49 -8.86
CA ILE A 56 -5.59 -6.26 -9.59
C ILE A 56 -5.12 -6.55 -11.02
N LEU A 57 -4.40 -7.65 -11.23
CA LEU A 57 -3.94 -8.06 -12.57
C LEU A 57 -5.09 -8.58 -13.43
N GLN A 58 -6.07 -9.26 -12.83
CA GLN A 58 -7.27 -9.73 -13.50
C GLN A 58 -8.21 -8.59 -13.88
N ASP A 59 -8.49 -7.67 -12.95
CA ASP A 59 -9.23 -6.45 -13.22
C ASP A 59 -8.59 -5.24 -12.54
N ARG A 60 -8.13 -4.29 -13.36
CA ARG A 60 -7.54 -3.04 -12.90
C ARG A 60 -8.56 -2.09 -12.26
N HIS A 61 -9.87 -2.34 -12.43
CA HIS A 61 -10.94 -1.53 -11.85
C HIS A 61 -11.50 -2.11 -10.55
N VAL A 62 -10.89 -3.17 -10.00
CA VAL A 62 -11.33 -3.79 -8.76
C VAL A 62 -11.45 -2.78 -7.61
N THR A 63 -12.56 -2.86 -6.89
CA THR A 63 -12.89 -1.97 -5.77
C THR A 63 -12.41 -2.55 -4.45
N TYR A 64 -12.27 -1.68 -3.43
CA TYR A 64 -11.94 -2.12 -2.07
C TYR A 64 -12.89 -3.19 -1.56
N ARG A 65 -14.21 -3.03 -1.79
CA ARG A 65 -15.23 -3.98 -1.31
C ARG A 65 -15.13 -5.35 -1.96
N GLU A 66 -14.79 -5.41 -3.25
CA GLU A 66 -14.59 -6.68 -3.95
C GLU A 66 -13.38 -7.42 -3.39
N ILE A 67 -12.28 -6.70 -3.11
CA ILE A 67 -11.09 -7.29 -2.48
C ILE A 67 -11.42 -7.77 -1.05
N GLU A 68 -12.13 -6.97 -0.25
CA GLU A 68 -12.57 -7.34 1.10
C GLU A 68 -13.43 -8.62 1.08
N THR A 69 -14.40 -8.67 0.17
CA THR A 69 -15.33 -9.82 0.06
C THR A 69 -14.62 -11.07 -0.44
N THR A 70 -13.67 -10.93 -1.38
CA THR A 70 -12.98 -12.08 -1.99
C THR A 70 -11.94 -12.69 -1.06
N LEU A 71 -11.20 -11.87 -0.32
CA LEU A 71 -10.07 -12.32 0.50
C LEU A 71 -10.36 -12.30 2.01
N GLY A 72 -11.48 -11.74 2.46
CA GLY A 72 -11.85 -11.64 3.88
C GLY A 72 -10.93 -10.73 4.69
N ILE A 73 -10.33 -9.73 4.05
CA ILE A 73 -9.34 -8.83 4.66
C ILE A 73 -10.02 -7.52 5.07
N SER A 74 -9.56 -6.89 6.15
CA SER A 74 -10.01 -5.53 6.49
C SER A 74 -9.52 -4.48 5.49
N GLY A 75 -10.33 -3.46 5.21
CA GLY A 75 -9.95 -2.32 4.36
C GLY A 75 -8.67 -1.61 4.79
N THR A 76 -8.37 -1.57 6.10
CA THR A 76 -7.12 -1.03 6.64
C THR A 76 -5.89 -1.84 6.19
N SER A 77 -6.02 -3.15 6.16
CA SER A 77 -4.96 -4.05 5.70
C SER A 77 -4.80 -3.96 4.18
N ILE A 78 -5.91 -3.88 3.43
CA ILE A 78 -5.88 -3.66 1.97
C ILE A 78 -5.16 -2.34 1.64
N HIS A 79 -5.49 -1.25 2.34
CA HIS A 79 -4.81 0.03 2.17
C HIS A 79 -3.30 -0.10 2.42
N SER A 80 -2.91 -0.80 3.49
CA SER A 80 -1.49 -1.08 3.77
C SER A 80 -0.83 -1.91 2.67
N ILE A 81 -1.50 -2.94 2.14
CA ILE A 81 -0.99 -3.78 1.05
C ILE A 81 -0.79 -2.96 -0.23
N LEU A 82 -1.81 -2.20 -0.64
CA LEU A 82 -1.77 -1.40 -1.87
C LEU A 82 -0.65 -0.36 -1.84
N HIS A 83 -0.48 0.37 -0.73
CA HIS A 83 0.46 1.48 -0.67
C HIS A 83 1.85 1.10 -0.15
N LYS A 84 1.97 0.17 0.81
CA LYS A 84 3.26 -0.18 1.43
C LYS A 84 3.95 -1.38 0.77
N HIS A 85 3.18 -2.35 0.28
CA HIS A 85 3.74 -3.59 -0.27
C HIS A 85 3.73 -3.61 -1.81
N LEU A 86 2.63 -3.17 -2.44
CA LEU A 86 2.49 -3.18 -3.90
C LEU A 86 2.84 -1.83 -4.54
N THR A 87 2.85 -0.75 -3.76
CA THR A 87 3.15 0.63 -4.19
C THR A 87 2.34 1.07 -5.43
N VAL A 88 1.07 0.65 -5.49
CA VAL A 88 0.16 1.00 -6.59
C VAL A 88 -0.54 2.34 -6.35
N LYS A 89 -0.96 3.01 -7.42
CA LYS A 89 -1.72 4.26 -7.38
C LYS A 89 -3.01 4.11 -8.17
N LYS A 90 -4.09 4.67 -7.62
CA LYS A 90 -5.37 4.78 -8.33
C LYS A 90 -5.27 5.85 -9.41
N ILE A 91 -5.58 5.50 -10.65
CA ILE A 91 -5.60 6.41 -11.79
C ILE A 91 -6.98 6.33 -12.43
N CYS A 92 -7.56 7.47 -12.80
CA CYS A 92 -8.82 7.50 -13.53
C CYS A 92 -8.61 7.00 -14.97
N SER A 93 -9.53 6.17 -15.47
CA SER A 93 -9.51 5.75 -16.87
C SER A 93 -9.74 6.95 -17.79
N ARG A 94 -9.12 6.90 -18.97
CA ARG A 94 -9.30 7.95 -19.99
C ARG A 94 -10.65 7.77 -20.66
N CYS A 95 -11.46 8.83 -20.71
CA CYS A 95 -12.73 8.80 -21.45
C CYS A 95 -12.45 8.61 -22.94
N ILE A 96 -13.06 7.59 -23.54
CA ILE A 96 -12.99 7.33 -24.98
C ILE A 96 -14.33 7.78 -25.57
N PRO A 97 -14.35 8.79 -26.47
CA PRO A 97 -15.59 9.40 -26.95
C PRO A 97 -16.45 8.48 -27.83
N LEU A 98 -15.86 7.41 -28.38
CA LEU A 98 -16.58 6.51 -29.29
C LEU A 98 -16.13 5.05 -29.09
N ASN A 99 -17.12 4.16 -28.97
CA ASN A 99 -16.88 2.72 -28.94
C ASN A 99 -16.86 2.17 -30.37
N LEU A 100 -15.66 2.05 -30.93
CA LEU A 100 -15.46 1.62 -32.31
C LEU A 100 -15.62 0.10 -32.48
N SER A 101 -16.30 -0.31 -33.55
CA SER A 101 -16.34 -1.71 -33.98
C SER A 101 -14.98 -2.19 -34.48
N ILE A 102 -14.80 -3.51 -34.54
CA ILE A 102 -13.56 -4.13 -35.04
C ILE A 102 -13.28 -3.70 -36.48
N ALA A 103 -14.32 -3.63 -37.33
CA ALA A 103 -14.18 -3.20 -38.73
C ALA A 103 -13.74 -1.73 -38.81
N GLN A 104 -14.34 -0.85 -38.00
CA GLN A 104 -13.97 0.57 -37.95
C GLN A 104 -12.53 0.76 -37.47
N LYS A 105 -12.09 0.01 -36.45
CA LYS A 105 -10.69 0.04 -35.98
C LYS A 105 -9.71 -0.34 -37.10
N LYS A 106 -10.01 -1.40 -37.87
CA LYS A 106 -9.17 -1.82 -39.00
C LYS A 106 -9.08 -0.74 -40.07
N ALA A 107 -10.22 -0.15 -40.45
CA ALA A 107 -10.25 0.93 -41.45
C ALA A 107 -9.43 2.15 -41.00
N LEU A 108 -9.54 2.55 -39.73
CA LEU A 108 -8.76 3.66 -39.17
C LEU A 108 -7.24 3.41 -39.20
N VAL A 109 -6.82 2.17 -38.89
CA VAL A 109 -5.40 1.79 -38.96
C VAL A 109 -4.89 1.85 -40.41
N ILE A 110 -5.67 1.38 -41.38
CA ILE A 110 -5.32 1.44 -42.81
C ILE A 110 -5.18 2.90 -43.24
N TRP A 111 -6.21 3.71 -42.98
CA TRP A 111 -6.22 5.13 -43.34
C TRP A 111 -5.07 5.90 -42.70
N SER A 112 -4.78 5.65 -41.42
CA SER A 112 -3.65 6.27 -40.73
C SER A 112 -2.30 5.91 -41.37
N LYS A 113 -2.10 4.63 -41.75
CA LYS A 113 -0.88 4.18 -42.43
C LYS A 113 -0.72 4.81 -43.82
N GLU A 114 -1.80 4.88 -44.60
CA GLU A 114 -1.78 5.51 -45.93
C GLU A 114 -1.50 7.01 -45.82
N ARG A 115 -2.12 7.70 -44.86
CA ARG A 115 -1.87 9.11 -44.60
C ARG A 115 -0.40 9.37 -44.26
N LEU A 116 0.21 8.54 -43.40
CA LEU A 116 1.64 8.67 -43.06
C LEU A 116 2.56 8.47 -44.27
N LYS A 117 2.29 7.45 -45.11
CA LYS A 117 3.06 7.20 -46.34
C LYS A 117 2.98 8.37 -47.31
N ASN A 118 1.77 8.89 -47.51
CA ASN A 118 1.54 10.02 -48.40
C ASN A 118 2.16 11.31 -47.85
N THR A 119 2.13 11.55 -46.53
CA THR A 119 2.81 12.69 -45.93
C THR A 119 4.33 12.62 -46.15
N ILE A 120 4.97 11.45 -46.00
CA ILE A 120 6.41 11.29 -46.27
C ILE A 120 6.72 11.48 -47.77
N ALA A 121 5.82 11.05 -48.66
CA ALA A 121 6.00 11.20 -50.11
C ALA A 121 5.81 12.64 -50.62
N VAL A 122 5.06 13.47 -49.89
CA VAL A 122 4.71 14.84 -50.28
C VAL A 122 5.57 15.90 -49.56
N LEU A 123 6.32 15.53 -48.52
CA LEU A 123 7.32 16.42 -47.93
C LEU A 123 8.43 16.68 -48.96
N PRO A 124 8.69 17.94 -49.36
CA PRO A 124 9.77 18.25 -50.29
C PRO A 124 11.10 17.80 -49.68
N ARG A 125 11.90 17.14 -50.53
CA ARG A 125 13.25 16.62 -50.25
C ARG A 125 14.26 17.77 -50.08
N THR A 126 13.94 18.76 -49.26
CA THR A 126 14.67 20.04 -49.15
C THR A 126 15.26 20.30 -47.78
N TYR A 127 15.29 19.30 -46.90
CA TYR A 127 16.03 19.36 -45.63
C TYR A 127 16.85 18.08 -45.44
N LEU A 128 17.83 17.88 -46.32
CA LEU A 128 19.05 17.11 -46.06
C LEU A 128 20.23 18.04 -46.33
#